data_AF-A0A8J7MUI8-F1
#
_entry.id   AF-A0A8J7MUI8-F1
#
_cell.length_a   1.000
_cell.length_b   1.000
_cell.length_c   1.000
_cell.angle_alpha   90.00
_cell.angle_beta   90.00
_cell.angle_gamma   90.00
#
_symmetry.space_group_name_H-M   'P 1'
#
loop_
_entity.id
_entity.type
_entity.pdbx_description
1 polymer ?
#
loop_
_entity_poly.entity_id
_entity_poly.type
_entity_poly.pdbx_seq_one_letter_code
_entity_poly.pdbx_strand_id
1 'polypeptide(L)'
;MAVVFKLWKFAAMAVGGMVGWLVAEFRPTFPLIVVAVIFILYDAWTAFKLDKRVHESYPDKTSREKAKFTSFAFGKVVKQTIPKRFWLIILAYLAEHWVFVHMQVPLSYVLTGVICFEQAWSILENESSCRPEAEHRFWKLLQQIMVDKTARHFNVNLDRLKDGEDGRNTD
;
A
#
# COMPACT_ATOMS: atom_id res chain seq x y z
N MET A 1 -8.69 -50.62 -11.75
CA MET A 1 -7.56 -49.69 -12.05
C MET A 1 -7.79 -48.81 -13.27
N ALA A 2 -8.17 -49.34 -14.45
CA ALA A 2 -8.32 -48.54 -15.67
C ALA A 2 -9.35 -47.40 -15.59
N VAL A 3 -10.48 -47.61 -14.89
CA VAL A 3 -11.53 -46.58 -14.72
C VAL A 3 -11.06 -45.43 -13.83
N VAL A 4 -10.37 -45.73 -12.72
CA VAL A 4 -9.78 -44.74 -11.81
C VAL A 4 -8.74 -43.87 -12.55
N PHE A 5 -7.92 -44.49 -13.41
CA PHE A 5 -6.92 -43.78 -14.21
C PHE A 5 -7.55 -42.85 -15.28
N LYS A 6 -8.67 -43.26 -15.89
CA LYS A 6 -9.43 -42.41 -16.82
C LYS A 6 -10.10 -41.24 -16.10
N LEU A 7 -10.73 -41.47 -14.95
CA LEU A 7 -11.35 -40.42 -14.13
C LEU A 7 -10.32 -39.39 -13.65
N TRP A 8 -9.14 -39.83 -13.23
CA TRP A 8 -8.04 -38.94 -12.86
C TRP A 8 -7.59 -38.04 -14.01
N LYS A 9 -7.47 -38.57 -15.23
CA LYS A 9 -7.12 -37.77 -16.42
C LYS A 9 -8.20 -36.74 -16.75
N PHE A 10 -9.48 -37.10 -16.67
CA PHE A 10 -10.59 -36.16 -16.86
C PHE A 10 -10.60 -35.07 -15.80
N ALA A 11 -10.39 -35.42 -14.53
CA ALA A 11 -10.28 -34.45 -13.44
C ALA A 11 -9.09 -33.50 -13.66
N ALA A 12 -7.92 -34.01 -14.02
CA ALA A 12 -6.74 -33.21 -14.31
C ALA A 12 -6.96 -32.27 -15.51
N MET A 13 -7.63 -32.74 -16.58
CA MET A 13 -7.99 -31.91 -17.73
C MET A 13 -9.02 -30.84 -17.37
N ALA A 14 -10.03 -31.16 -16.56
CA ALA A 14 -11.04 -30.21 -16.11
C ALA A 14 -10.43 -29.12 -15.21
N VAL A 15 -9.58 -29.51 -14.26
CA VAL A 15 -8.86 -28.57 -13.38
C VAL A 15 -7.89 -27.71 -14.19
N GLY A 16 -7.09 -28.31 -15.08
CA GLY A 16 -6.16 -27.58 -15.94
C GLY A 16 -6.87 -26.62 -16.89
N GLY A 17 -8.01 -27.04 -17.47
CA GLY A 17 -8.86 -26.21 -18.31
C GLY A 17 -9.50 -25.05 -17.55
N MET A 18 -9.99 -25.30 -16.33
CA MET A 18 -10.55 -24.26 -15.47
C MET A 18 -9.50 -23.24 -15.03
N VAL A 19 -8.30 -23.70 -14.65
CA VAL A 19 -7.17 -22.82 -14.33
C VAL A 19 -6.73 -22.03 -15.57
N GLY A 20 -6.63 -22.68 -16.72
CA GLY A 20 -6.28 -22.02 -17.99
C GLY A 20 -7.31 -20.97 -18.41
N TRP A 21 -8.59 -21.27 -18.25
CA TRP A 21 -9.69 -20.33 -18.50
C TRP A 21 -9.64 -19.14 -17.53
N LEU A 22 -9.45 -19.38 -16.23
CA LEU A 22 -9.28 -18.31 -15.25
C LEU A 22 -8.06 -17.42 -15.60
N VAL A 23 -6.93 -18.02 -15.96
CA VAL A 23 -5.75 -17.23 -16.35
C VAL A 23 -5.99 -16.43 -17.63
N ALA A 24 -6.74 -16.98 -18.60
CA ALA A 24 -7.09 -16.28 -19.84
C ALA A 24 -8.07 -15.13 -19.61
N GLU A 25 -9.11 -15.36 -18.79
CA GLU A 25 -10.16 -14.40 -18.48
C GLU A 25 -9.60 -13.23 -17.65
N PHE A 26 -8.77 -13.49 -16.65
CA PHE A 26 -8.23 -12.46 -15.74
C PHE A 26 -6.91 -11.84 -16.23
N ARG A 27 -6.49 -12.07 -17.48
CA ARG A 27 -5.23 -11.51 -18.04
C ARG A 27 -5.04 -10.01 -17.81
N PRO A 28 -6.05 -9.12 -17.98
CA PRO A 28 -5.86 -7.69 -17.71
C PRO A 28 -5.78 -7.38 -16.20
N THR A 29 -6.35 -8.22 -15.34
CA THR A 29 -6.39 -8.02 -13.88
C THR A 29 -5.06 -8.37 -13.21
N PHE A 30 -4.33 -9.37 -13.73
CA PHE A 30 -3.04 -9.80 -13.17
C PHE A 30 -1.98 -8.66 -13.13
N PRO A 31 -1.73 -7.90 -14.21
CA PRO A 31 -0.82 -6.75 -14.17
C PRO A 31 -1.22 -5.71 -13.12
N LEU A 32 -2.51 -5.41 -12.99
CA LEU A 32 -3.03 -4.43 -12.02
C LEU A 32 -2.74 -4.88 -10.58
N ILE A 33 -3.01 -6.15 -10.29
CA ILE A 33 -2.71 -6.76 -9.00
C ILE A 33 -1.21 -6.70 -8.70
N VAL A 34 -0.37 -7.07 -9.67
CA VAL A 34 1.10 -7.06 -9.48
C VAL A 34 1.59 -5.67 -9.13
N VAL A 35 1.12 -4.64 -9.86
CA VAL A 35 1.48 -3.24 -9.57
C VAL A 35 1.02 -2.85 -8.16
N ALA A 36 -0.22 -3.14 -7.78
CA ALA A 36 -0.73 -2.83 -6.45
C ALA A 36 0.09 -3.53 -5.34
N VAL A 37 0.48 -4.79 -5.54
CA VAL A 37 1.31 -5.54 -4.58
C VAL A 37 2.69 -4.91 -4.44
N ILE A 38 3.33 -4.49 -5.55
CA ILE A 38 4.63 -3.81 -5.51
C ILE A 38 4.55 -2.53 -4.67
N PHE A 39 3.51 -1.71 -4.87
CA PHE A 39 3.30 -0.48 -4.09
C PHE A 39 3.12 -0.77 -2.59
N ILE A 40 2.31 -1.77 -2.23
CA ILE A 40 2.09 -2.16 -0.82
C ILE A 40 3.39 -2.67 -0.17
N LEU A 41 4.19 -3.45 -0.89
CA LEU A 41 5.47 -3.95 -0.38
C LEU A 41 6.49 -2.82 -0.23
N TYR A 42 6.52 -1.87 -1.17
CA TYR A 42 7.40 -0.71 -1.09
C TYR A 42 7.02 0.21 0.06
N ASP A 43 5.73 0.46 0.29
CA ASP A 43 5.23 1.20 1.44
C ASP A 43 5.62 0.55 2.78
N ALA A 44 5.44 -0.76 2.90
CA ALA A 44 5.87 -1.49 4.10
C ALA A 44 7.41 -1.40 4.32
N TRP A 45 8.18 -1.36 3.23
CA TRP A 45 9.63 -1.19 3.29
C TRP A 45 10.05 0.23 3.69
N THR A 46 9.40 1.26 3.17
CA THR A 46 9.70 2.66 3.55
C THR A 46 9.30 2.94 4.99
N ALA A 47 8.18 2.38 5.47
CA ALA A 47 7.80 2.42 6.88
C ALA A 47 8.86 1.77 7.79
N PHE A 48 9.41 0.62 7.38
CA PHE A 48 10.51 -0.03 8.12
C PHE A 48 11.78 0.83 8.13
N LYS A 49 12.12 1.46 7.00
CA LYS A 49 13.28 2.35 6.91
C LYS A 49 13.10 3.59 7.79
N LEU A 50 11.88 4.11 7.89
CA LEU A 50 11.55 5.21 8.80
C LEU A 50 11.72 4.79 10.26
N ASP A 51 11.16 3.66 10.68
CA ASP A 51 11.28 3.13 12.06
C ASP A 51 12.76 3.05 12.49
N LYS A 52 13.63 2.57 11.58
CA LYS A 52 15.07 2.55 11.81
C LYS A 52 15.67 3.95 12.02
N ARG A 53 15.32 4.94 11.19
CA ARG A 53 15.80 6.33 11.31
C ARG A 53 15.29 7.01 12.58
N VAL A 54 14.04 6.77 12.94
CA VAL A 54 13.43 7.31 14.18
C VAL A 54 14.17 6.78 15.40
N HIS A 55 14.50 5.49 15.41
CA HIS A 55 15.27 4.88 16.49
C HIS A 55 16.69 5.44 16.58
N GLU A 56 17.35 5.70 15.45
CA GLU A 56 18.66 6.34 15.39
C GLU A 56 18.62 7.82 15.85
N SER A 57 17.57 8.56 15.52
CA SER A 57 17.46 10.00 15.79
C SER A 57 16.86 10.32 17.16
N TYR A 58 16.03 9.43 17.71
CA TYR A 58 15.29 9.62 18.97
C TYR A 58 15.32 8.33 19.82
N PRO A 59 16.50 7.96 20.38
CA PRO A 59 16.65 6.76 21.18
C PRO A 59 15.77 6.80 22.46
N ASP A 60 15.58 7.96 23.08
CA ASP A 60 14.83 8.11 24.34
C ASP A 60 13.30 7.96 24.22
N LYS A 61 12.73 8.08 23.01
CA LYS A 61 11.28 7.93 22.78
C LYS A 61 10.87 6.54 22.31
N THR A 62 11.82 5.63 22.13
CA THR A 62 11.57 4.29 21.57
C THR A 62 11.96 3.20 22.57
N SER A 63 10.98 2.68 23.33
CA SER A 63 11.15 1.58 24.30
C SER A 63 11.33 0.20 23.65
N ARG A 64 12.21 0.06 22.65
CA ARG A 64 12.47 -1.25 22.01
C ARG A 64 13.96 -1.57 22.00
N GLU A 65 14.38 -2.42 22.94
CA GLU A 65 15.61 -3.19 22.79
C GLU A 65 15.53 -4.01 21.49
N LYS A 66 16.38 -3.66 20.53
CA LYS A 66 16.65 -4.38 19.28
C LYS A 66 15.52 -4.28 18.25
N ALA A 67 15.85 -3.64 17.12
CA ALA A 67 15.17 -3.74 15.84
C ALA A 67 15.10 -5.21 15.36
N LYS A 68 14.28 -6.04 16.02
CA LYS A 68 13.84 -7.31 15.46
C LYS A 68 12.84 -6.95 14.39
N PHE A 69 13.17 -7.27 13.14
CA PHE A 69 12.25 -7.29 12.01
C PHE A 69 10.83 -7.51 12.52
N THR A 70 9.97 -6.53 12.29
CA THR A 70 8.54 -6.57 12.60
C THR A 70 7.85 -7.59 11.69
N SER A 71 8.32 -8.84 11.70
CA SER A 71 7.77 -9.99 10.99
C SER A 71 6.28 -10.15 11.28
N PHE A 72 5.82 -9.67 12.44
CA PHE A 72 4.41 -9.59 12.77
C PHE A 72 3.65 -8.50 11.99
N ALA A 73 4.22 -7.29 11.83
CA ALA A 73 3.59 -6.20 11.09
C ALA A 73 3.67 -6.44 9.57
N PHE A 74 4.84 -6.81 9.06
CA PHE A 74 5.00 -7.22 7.66
C PHE A 74 4.15 -8.47 7.34
N GLY A 75 4.12 -9.45 8.26
CA GLY A 75 3.25 -10.61 8.15
C GLY A 75 1.77 -10.25 8.15
N LYS A 76 1.35 -9.23 8.90
CA LYS A 76 -0.02 -8.71 8.87
C LYS A 76 -0.34 -8.06 7.52
N VAL A 77 0.57 -7.28 6.95
CA VAL A 77 0.40 -6.68 5.61
C VAL A 77 0.25 -7.79 4.55
N VAL A 78 1.13 -8.78 4.57
CA VAL A 78 1.10 -9.89 3.61
C VAL A 78 -0.12 -10.80 3.79
N LYS A 79 -0.55 -11.08 5.03
CA LYS A 79 -1.68 -12.00 5.28
C LYS A 79 -3.05 -11.32 5.28
N GLN A 80 -3.14 -10.02 5.52
CA GLN A 80 -4.43 -9.33 5.67
C GLN A 80 -4.61 -8.20 4.66
N THR A 81 -3.62 -7.34 4.46
CA THR A 81 -3.76 -6.16 3.58
C THR A 81 -3.73 -6.56 2.11
N ILE A 82 -2.75 -7.36 1.69
CA ILE A 82 -2.62 -7.81 0.30
C ILE A 82 -3.87 -8.59 -0.15
N PRO A 83 -4.35 -9.62 0.58
CA PRO A 83 -5.53 -10.39 0.14
C PRO A 83 -6.80 -9.54 0.07
N LYS A 84 -6.99 -8.60 1.00
CA LYS A 84 -8.16 -7.69 0.98
C LYS A 84 -8.14 -6.76 -0.22
N ARG A 85 -7.00 -6.12 -0.52
CA ARG A 85 -6.85 -5.22 -1.68
C ARG A 85 -6.95 -6.00 -3.00
N PHE A 86 -6.37 -7.20 -3.04
CA PHE A 86 -6.52 -8.13 -4.16
C PHE A 86 -7.98 -8.49 -4.42
N TRP A 87 -8.73 -8.88 -3.38
CA TRP A 87 -10.15 -9.21 -3.52
C TRP A 87 -10.97 -8.02 -4.04
N LEU A 88 -10.65 -6.80 -3.58
CA LEU A 88 -11.32 -5.58 -4.03
C LEU A 88 -11.09 -5.32 -5.53
N ILE A 89 -9.86 -5.50 -6.03
CA ILE A 89 -9.52 -5.34 -7.46
C ILE A 89 -10.26 -6.40 -8.30
N ILE A 90 -10.34 -7.65 -7.84
CA ILE A 90 -11.09 -8.70 -8.51
C ILE A 90 -12.59 -8.39 -8.54
N LEU A 91 -13.17 -7.95 -7.42
CA LEU A 91 -14.58 -7.58 -7.37
C LEU A 91 -14.88 -6.40 -8.31
N ALA A 92 -14.01 -5.40 -8.38
CA ALA A 92 -14.16 -4.29 -9.31
C ALA A 92 -14.10 -4.75 -10.78
N TYR A 93 -13.19 -5.68 -11.10
CA TYR A 93 -13.10 -6.29 -12.42
C TYR A 93 -14.35 -7.10 -12.78
N LEU A 94 -14.88 -7.89 -11.83
CA LEU A 94 -16.12 -8.64 -12.04
C LEU A 94 -17.32 -7.73 -12.22
N ALA A 95 -17.41 -6.63 -11.45
CA ALA A 95 -18.46 -5.63 -11.62
C ALA A 95 -18.36 -4.94 -13.00
N GLU A 96 -17.14 -4.57 -13.42
CA GLU A 96 -16.86 -4.03 -14.76
C GLU A 96 -17.33 -5.00 -15.86
N HIS A 97 -17.00 -6.30 -15.76
CA HIS A 97 -17.27 -7.29 -16.80
C HIS A 97 -18.71 -7.84 -16.81
N TRP A 98 -19.38 -7.92 -15.66
CA TRP A 98 -20.70 -8.58 -15.55
C TRP A 98 -21.85 -7.61 -15.23
N VAL A 99 -21.58 -6.46 -14.60
CA VAL A 99 -22.61 -5.48 -14.22
C VAL A 99 -22.60 -4.32 -15.20
N PHE A 100 -21.42 -3.77 -15.51
CA PHE A 100 -21.25 -2.62 -16.41
C PHE A 100 -20.98 -3.04 -17.87
N VAL A 101 -21.57 -4.15 -18.33
CA VAL A 101 -21.33 -4.72 -19.67
C VAL A 101 -21.50 -3.71 -20.82
N HIS A 102 -22.43 -2.76 -20.67
CA HIS A 102 -22.77 -1.77 -21.70
C HIS A 102 -22.14 -0.39 -21.45
N MET A 103 -21.35 -0.23 -20.39
CA MET A 103 -20.68 1.02 -20.05
C MET A 103 -19.17 0.78 -20.02
N GLN A 104 -18.41 1.56 -20.80
CA GLN A 104 -16.94 1.49 -20.79
C GLN A 104 -16.36 2.19 -19.55
N VAL A 105 -16.61 1.62 -18.37
CA VAL A 105 -16.06 2.12 -17.10
C VAL A 105 -14.91 1.20 -16.68
N PRO A 106 -13.64 1.63 -16.82
CA PRO A 106 -12.49 0.83 -16.43
C PRO A 106 -12.32 0.84 -14.90
N LEU A 107 -13.28 0.27 -14.19
CA LEU A 107 -13.42 0.35 -12.74
C LEU A 107 -12.22 -0.30 -12.03
N SER A 108 -11.75 -1.43 -12.56
CA SER A 108 -10.56 -2.12 -12.05
C SER A 108 -9.30 -1.25 -12.13
N TYR A 109 -9.13 -0.48 -13.21
CA TYR A 109 -8.01 0.45 -13.40
C TYR A 109 -8.11 1.66 -12.47
N VAL A 110 -9.29 2.29 -12.40
CA VAL A 110 -9.53 3.45 -11.53
C VAL A 110 -9.28 3.06 -10.07
N LEU A 111 -9.85 1.96 -9.61
CA LEU A 111 -9.66 1.47 -8.25
C LEU A 111 -8.19 1.15 -7.96
N THR A 112 -7.51 0.46 -8.88
CA THR A 112 -6.07 0.15 -8.73
C THR A 112 -5.25 1.43 -8.65
N GLY A 113 -5.56 2.43 -9.47
CA GLY A 113 -4.94 3.76 -9.42
C GLY A 113 -5.13 4.45 -8.08
N VAL A 114 -6.33 4.41 -7.51
CA VAL A 114 -6.62 4.98 -6.18
C VAL A 114 -5.82 4.25 -5.09
N ILE A 115 -5.75 2.92 -5.12
CA ILE A 115 -4.95 2.13 -4.17
C ILE A 115 -3.46 2.51 -4.30
N CYS A 116 -2.93 2.56 -5.53
CA CYS A 116 -1.53 2.92 -5.75
C CYS A 116 -1.24 4.35 -5.28
N PHE A 117 -2.18 5.27 -5.48
CA PHE A 117 -2.06 6.65 -5.00
C PHE A 117 -2.07 6.74 -3.48
N GLU A 118 -2.95 5.99 -2.80
CA GLU A 118 -2.99 5.87 -1.34
C GLU A 118 -1.63 5.37 -0.80
N GLN A 119 -1.06 4.32 -1.42
CA GLN A 119 0.26 3.80 -1.05
C GLN A 119 1.37 4.82 -1.35
N ALA A 120 1.35 5.47 -2.52
CA ALA A 120 2.33 6.49 -2.90
C ALA A 120 2.34 7.65 -1.89
N TRP A 121 1.17 8.04 -1.40
CA TRP A 121 1.05 9.07 -0.38
C TRP A 121 1.70 8.66 0.94
N SER A 122 1.46 7.43 1.40
CA SER A 122 2.10 6.91 2.62
C SER A 122 3.61 6.76 2.47
N ILE A 123 4.09 6.33 1.30
CA ILE A 123 5.52 6.29 0.96
C ILE A 123 6.16 7.69 1.09
N LEU A 124 5.51 8.72 0.56
CA LEU A 124 5.99 10.10 0.64
C LEU A 124 6.01 10.63 2.07
N GLU A 125 5.02 10.27 2.89
CA GLU A 125 4.98 10.59 4.32
C GLU A 125 6.18 9.95 5.04
N ASN A 126 6.41 8.66 4.76
CA ASN A 126 7.50 7.90 5.35
C ASN A 126 8.88 8.43 4.92
N GLU A 127 9.03 8.81 3.65
CA GLU A 127 10.30 9.30 3.11
C GLU A 127 10.63 10.75 3.47
N SER A 128 9.60 11.59 3.67
CA SER A 128 9.75 12.98 4.14
C SER A 128 10.04 13.06 5.64
N SER A 129 9.62 12.06 6.41
CA SER A 129 9.84 11.98 7.85
C SER A 129 11.31 11.67 8.20
N CYS A 130 11.81 12.32 9.27
CA CYS A 130 13.13 12.09 9.87
C CYS A 130 14.32 12.13 8.88
N ARG A 131 14.40 13.17 8.04
CA ARG A 131 15.58 13.45 7.19
C ARG A 131 16.49 14.54 7.78
N PRO A 132 17.81 14.46 7.56
CA PRO A 132 18.76 15.49 7.99
C PRO A 132 18.62 16.81 7.20
N GLU A 133 19.00 17.92 7.84
CA GLU A 133 18.85 19.31 7.39
C GLU A 133 19.41 19.65 6.00
N ALA A 134 20.32 18.84 5.47
CA ALA A 134 20.91 19.06 4.14
C ALA A 134 19.93 18.82 2.98
N GLU A 135 18.88 18.00 3.15
CA GLU A 135 17.89 17.70 2.09
C GLU A 135 16.53 18.40 2.32
N HIS A 136 16.44 19.26 3.33
CA HIS A 136 15.20 19.64 3.99
C HIS A 136 14.20 20.46 3.14
N ARG A 137 14.64 21.16 2.09
CA ARG A 137 13.77 22.11 1.37
C ARG A 137 12.67 21.42 0.55
N PHE A 138 13.03 20.40 -0.22
CA PHE A 138 12.06 19.66 -1.03
C PHE A 138 11.11 18.86 -0.14
N TRP A 139 11.66 18.18 0.86
CA TRP A 139 10.87 17.34 1.77
C TRP A 139 9.99 18.18 2.73
N LYS A 140 10.44 19.34 3.24
CA LYS A 140 9.56 20.27 3.98
C LYS A 140 8.44 20.82 3.10
N LEU A 141 8.73 21.17 1.85
CA LEU A 141 7.71 21.67 0.93
C LEU A 141 6.68 20.58 0.62
N LEU A 142 7.13 19.35 0.40
CA LEU A 142 6.27 18.19 0.19
C LEU A 142 5.43 17.89 1.43
N GLN A 143 6.03 17.93 2.63
CA GLN A 143 5.33 17.77 3.90
C GLN A 143 4.31 18.89 4.14
N GLN A 144 4.63 20.15 3.81
CA GLN A 144 3.70 21.28 3.88
C GLN A 144 2.51 21.09 2.93
N ILE A 145 2.74 20.64 1.69
CA ILE A 145 1.67 20.34 0.74
C ILE A 145 0.77 19.20 1.26
N MET A 146 1.37 18.16 1.83
CA MET A 146 0.63 17.02 2.39
C MET A 146 -0.21 17.42 3.61
N VAL A 147 0.37 18.23 4.50
CA VAL A 147 -0.26 18.72 5.73
C VAL A 147 -1.35 19.75 5.41
N ASP A 148 -1.12 20.68 4.49
CA ASP A 148 -2.12 21.68 4.07
C ASP A 148 -3.36 21.02 3.44
N LYS A 149 -3.17 19.98 2.62
CA LYS A 149 -4.28 19.22 2.02
C LYS A 149 -5.08 18.44 3.07
N THR A 150 -4.44 17.99 4.13
CA THR A 150 -5.07 17.28 5.26
C THR A 150 -5.79 18.25 6.18
N ALA A 151 -5.18 19.40 6.50
CA ALA A 151 -5.75 20.44 7.35
C ALA A 151 -7.01 21.07 6.74
N ARG A 152 -7.05 21.23 5.41
CA ARG A 152 -8.25 21.67 4.69
C ARG A 152 -9.41 20.67 4.77
N HIS A 153 -9.11 19.38 4.97
CA HIS A 153 -10.12 18.33 5.09
C HIS A 153 -10.53 18.05 6.55
N PHE A 154 -9.67 18.40 7.52
CA PHE A 154 -9.88 18.14 8.95
C PHE A 154 -10.09 19.39 9.83
N ASN A 155 -10.06 20.60 9.26
CA ASN A 155 -10.23 21.87 9.99
C ASN A 155 -9.34 21.98 11.25
N VAL A 156 -8.13 21.40 11.18
CA VAL A 156 -7.15 21.43 12.26
C VAL A 156 -6.28 22.67 12.05
N ASN A 157 -6.29 23.56 13.03
CA ASN A 157 -5.56 24.81 12.98
C ASN A 157 -4.04 24.55 13.14
N LEU A 158 -3.28 24.83 12.07
CA LEU A 158 -1.86 24.52 11.90
C LEU A 158 -0.91 25.45 12.67
N ASP A 159 -1.43 26.52 13.26
CA ASP A 159 -0.63 27.54 13.94
C ASP A 159 0.13 26.99 15.16
N ARG A 160 -0.33 25.88 15.77
CA ARG A 160 0.36 25.23 16.89
C ARG A 160 1.72 24.60 16.55
N LEU A 161 2.05 24.38 15.28
CA LEU A 161 3.35 23.85 14.87
C LEU A 161 4.38 24.94 14.56
N LYS A 162 3.96 26.20 14.44
CA LYS A 162 4.87 27.35 14.26
C LYS A 162 5.35 27.94 15.59
N ASP A 163 4.56 27.83 16.65
CA ASP A 163 4.87 28.47 17.93
C ASP A 163 5.87 27.69 18.83
N GLY A 164 6.46 26.60 18.32
CA GLY A 164 7.40 25.76 19.07
C GLY A 164 8.89 26.13 18.93
N GLU A 165 9.25 27.03 18.00
CA GLU A 165 10.65 27.44 17.76
C GLU A 165 11.03 28.79 18.42
N ASP A 166 10.07 29.58 18.93
CA ASP A 166 10.34 30.92 19.52
C ASP A 166 10.22 30.98 21.06
N GLY A 167 10.25 29.85 21.76
CA GLY A 167 10.06 29.75 23.20
C GLY A 167 11.33 29.55 24.04
N ARG A 168 12.52 29.92 23.56
CA ARG A 168 13.77 29.69 24.31
C ARG A 168 14.74 30.89 24.22
N ASN A 169 14.31 32.06 24.70
CA ASN A 169 15.23 33.10 25.11
C ASN A 169 14.54 34.11 26.04
N THR A 170 14.50 33.82 27.34
CA THR A 170 14.59 34.77 28.46
C THR A 170 14.52 33.97 29.76
N ASP A 171 15.69 33.71 30.34
CA ASP A 171 15.96 33.80 31.78
C ASP A 171 17.45 34.10 31.94
#